data_AF-A0A2D7HIA7-F1
#
_entry.id   AF-A0A2D7HIA7-F1
#
_cell.length_a   1.000
_cell.length_b   1.000
_cell.length_c   1.000
_cell.angle_alpha   90.00
_cell.angle_beta   90.00
_cell.angle_gamma   90.00
#
_symmetry.space_group_name_H-M   'P 1'
#
loop_
_entity.id
_entity.type
_entity.pdbx_description
1 polymer ?
#
loop_
_entity_poly.entity_id
_entity_poly.type
_entity_poly.pdbx_seq_one_letter_code
_entity_poly.pdbx_strand_id
1 'polypeptide(L)'
;MSKLPVNGSLIHSVCSPHSLSELDREGMLSLMNLYYDNVKSTQFFQDLMEKDLVICLRDTLDSTSVDTPNAMSGKILGFSTQQIFVHDFNGKSNRVLFSGDTVVSRKHWNSPLLARAWGRLAMGLIAKSSEPLYWLLLTKGYRTYRFLPLFFHQYAPSTERAGQLELDEMRHAFTRYLFGSAYNPATFTVRGRAIDNYFLRRGVADIDQARLRDQHVRRFLHLNPAYHHGDELSCLAPLTVDNFTDAARRVIGAEYF
;
A
#
# COMPACT_ATOMS: atom_id res chain seq x y z
N MET A 1 -20.08 2.56 -34.58
CA MET A 1 -20.04 3.50 -33.44
C MET A 1 -19.78 2.71 -32.15
N SER A 2 -18.51 2.53 -31.81
CA SER A 2 -18.09 1.89 -30.55
C SER A 2 -18.11 2.97 -29.47
N LYS A 3 -19.12 2.95 -28.58
CA LYS A 3 -19.11 3.77 -27.38
C LYS A 3 -17.97 3.27 -26.49
N LEU A 4 -16.88 4.03 -26.42
CA LEU A 4 -15.90 3.93 -25.34
C LEU A 4 -16.67 3.99 -24.00
N PRO A 5 -16.39 3.10 -23.04
CA PRO A 5 -17.05 3.19 -21.74
C PRO A 5 -16.65 4.53 -21.11
N VAL A 6 -17.66 5.27 -20.64
CA VAL A 6 -17.49 6.47 -19.83
C VAL A 6 -16.63 6.07 -18.63
N ASN A 7 -15.36 6.46 -18.62
CA ASN A 7 -14.54 6.34 -17.42
C ASN A 7 -15.19 7.24 -16.37
N GLY A 8 -15.87 6.66 -15.38
CA GLY A 8 -16.31 7.41 -14.21
C GLY A 8 -15.11 8.14 -13.63
N SER A 9 -15.24 9.45 -13.42
CA SER A 9 -14.15 10.23 -12.84
C SER A 9 -13.94 9.74 -11.41
N LEU A 10 -12.69 9.46 -11.03
CA LEU A 10 -12.35 9.09 -9.66
C LEU A 10 -11.79 10.30 -8.92
N ILE A 11 -12.20 10.47 -7.68
CA ILE A 11 -11.58 11.40 -6.74
C ILE A 11 -10.87 10.64 -5.63
N HIS A 12 -9.90 11.28 -4.99
CA HIS A 12 -9.25 10.74 -3.80
C HIS A 12 -9.45 11.65 -2.59
N SER A 13 -9.47 11.06 -1.40
CA SER A 13 -9.42 11.75 -0.12
C SER A 13 -8.47 11.02 0.83
N VAL A 14 -7.89 11.75 1.78
CA VAL A 14 -7.16 11.17 2.91
C VAL A 14 -7.88 11.56 4.18
N CYS A 15 -8.28 10.59 4.99
CA CYS A 15 -9.04 10.84 6.21
C CYS A 15 -8.67 9.86 7.32
N SER A 16 -9.07 10.14 8.56
CA SER A 16 -8.94 9.17 9.66
C SER A 16 -9.96 8.04 9.47
N PRO A 17 -9.65 6.77 9.81
CA PRO A 17 -10.64 5.70 9.83
C PRO A 17 -11.89 6.03 10.65
N HIS A 18 -11.74 6.80 11.73
CA HIS A 18 -12.84 7.24 12.59
C HIS A 18 -13.86 8.14 11.87
N SER A 19 -13.44 8.82 10.79
CA SER A 19 -14.32 9.68 9.98
C SER A 19 -15.09 8.94 8.88
N LEU A 20 -14.77 7.66 8.66
CA LEU A 20 -15.50 6.84 7.68
C LEU A 20 -16.87 6.48 8.23
N SER A 21 -17.90 6.68 7.40
CA SER A 21 -19.26 6.21 7.67
C SER A 21 -19.32 4.68 7.76
N GLU A 22 -20.39 4.13 8.33
CA GLU A 22 -20.61 2.69 8.33
C GLU A 22 -20.66 2.14 6.89
N LEU A 23 -21.37 2.83 5.99
CA LEU A 23 -21.45 2.49 4.58
C LEU A 23 -20.06 2.44 3.89
N ASP A 24 -19.16 3.36 4.26
CA ASP A 24 -17.79 3.34 3.74
C ASP A 24 -17.03 2.10 4.18
N ARG A 25 -17.09 1.77 5.48
CA ARG A 25 -16.39 0.63 6.06
C ARG A 25 -16.92 -0.69 5.47
N GLU A 26 -18.24 -0.81 5.33
CA GLU A 26 -18.88 -1.93 4.65
C GLU A 26 -18.48 -2.02 3.17
N GLY A 27 -18.40 -0.88 2.49
CA GLY A 27 -17.92 -0.79 1.12
C GLY A 27 -16.47 -1.26 0.96
N MET A 28 -15.60 -0.89 1.90
CA MET A 28 -14.20 -1.35 1.95
C MET A 28 -14.12 -2.85 2.20
N LEU A 29 -14.86 -3.38 3.18
CA LEU A 29 -14.93 -4.82 3.46
C LEU A 29 -15.45 -5.61 2.25
N SER A 30 -16.49 -5.10 1.59
CA SER A 30 -17.04 -5.69 0.38
C SER A 30 -16.00 -5.73 -0.74
N LEU A 31 -15.22 -4.65 -0.89
CA LEU A 31 -14.13 -4.58 -1.86
C LEU A 31 -13.03 -5.60 -1.52
N MET A 32 -12.64 -5.75 -0.25
CA MET A 32 -11.69 -6.78 0.18
C MET A 32 -12.19 -8.19 -0.17
N ASN A 33 -13.46 -8.50 0.15
CA ASN A 33 -14.07 -9.80 -0.15
C ASN A 33 -14.10 -10.13 -1.65
N LEU A 34 -14.15 -9.13 -2.54
CA LEU A 34 -14.09 -9.36 -3.99
C LEU A 34 -12.72 -9.82 -4.49
N TYR A 35 -11.63 -9.45 -3.80
CA TYR A 35 -10.27 -9.71 -4.25
C TYR A 35 -9.50 -10.71 -3.39
N TYR A 36 -9.91 -10.89 -2.15
CA TYR A 36 -9.25 -11.76 -1.19
C TYR A 36 -10.21 -12.85 -0.67
N ASP A 37 -9.67 -14.05 -0.53
CA ASP A 37 -10.31 -15.17 0.18
C ASP A 37 -10.05 -15.04 1.68
N ASN A 38 -10.95 -15.60 2.52
CA ASN A 38 -10.81 -15.70 3.97
C ASN A 38 -10.79 -14.39 4.78
N VAL A 39 -11.14 -13.24 4.20
CA VAL A 39 -11.29 -11.98 4.95
C VAL A 39 -12.31 -12.16 6.07
N LYS A 40 -11.89 -11.89 7.31
CA LYS A 40 -12.77 -11.90 8.49
C LYS A 40 -13.18 -10.47 8.80
N SER A 41 -14.48 -10.19 8.83
CA SER A 41 -15.01 -8.84 9.06
C SER A 41 -14.51 -8.23 10.36
N THR A 42 -14.51 -9.00 11.45
CA THR A 42 -14.03 -8.54 12.77
C THR A 42 -12.57 -8.11 12.73
N GLN A 43 -11.70 -8.93 12.12
CA GLN A 43 -10.27 -8.63 11.98
C GLN A 43 -10.06 -7.42 11.07
N PHE A 44 -10.75 -7.36 9.94
CA PHE A 44 -10.67 -6.22 9.02
C PHE A 44 -11.03 -4.90 9.70
N PHE A 45 -12.14 -4.85 10.44
CA PHE A 45 -12.53 -3.62 11.13
C PHE A 45 -11.60 -3.28 12.28
N GLN A 46 -11.08 -4.28 13.01
CA GLN A 46 -10.12 -4.05 14.07
C GLN A 46 -8.80 -3.48 13.53
N ASP A 47 -8.24 -4.09 12.48
CA ASP A 47 -7.05 -3.58 11.78
C ASP A 47 -7.29 -2.15 11.26
N LEU A 48 -8.43 -1.90 10.60
CA LEU A 48 -8.78 -0.58 10.08
C LEU A 48 -8.77 0.50 11.16
N MET A 49 -9.24 0.18 12.38
CA MET A 49 -9.29 1.12 13.49
C MET A 49 -7.94 1.38 14.16
N GLU A 50 -6.94 0.52 13.95
CA GLU A 50 -5.57 0.73 14.42
C GLU A 50 -4.75 1.66 13.51
N LYS A 51 -5.30 2.04 12.36
CA LYS A 51 -4.64 2.88 11.35
C LYS A 51 -4.87 4.35 11.64
N ASP A 52 -3.92 5.18 11.25
CA ASP A 52 -4.01 6.63 11.44
C ASP A 52 -4.77 7.30 10.29
N LEU A 53 -4.55 6.80 9.07
CA LEU A 53 -5.07 7.40 7.85
C LEU A 53 -5.57 6.34 6.88
N VAL A 54 -6.55 6.71 6.07
CA VAL A 54 -7.04 5.95 4.92
C VAL A 54 -7.02 6.85 3.70
N ILE A 55 -6.37 6.38 2.64
CA ILE A 55 -6.52 6.95 1.31
C ILE A 55 -7.73 6.28 0.67
N CYS A 56 -8.77 7.03 0.34
CA CYS A 56 -9.97 6.51 -0.33
C CYS A 56 -10.03 6.99 -1.77
N LEU A 57 -10.39 6.10 -2.70
CA LEU A 57 -10.77 6.42 -4.07
C LEU A 57 -12.28 6.26 -4.21
N ARG A 58 -12.98 7.31 -4.64
CA ARG A 58 -14.44 7.33 -4.78
C ARG A 58 -14.86 7.60 -6.22
N ASP A 59 -15.97 7.00 -6.62
CA ASP A 59 -16.68 7.41 -7.82
C ASP A 59 -17.23 8.83 -7.65
N THR A 60 -17.17 9.64 -8.70
CA THR A 60 -17.75 10.99 -8.74
C THR A 60 -19.25 10.99 -9.07
N LEU A 61 -19.81 9.86 -9.50
CA LEU A 61 -21.14 9.81 -10.11
C LEU A 61 -22.34 9.60 -9.18
N ASP A 62 -22.14 9.31 -7.89
CA ASP A 62 -23.26 9.14 -6.96
C ASP A 62 -23.24 10.21 -5.86
N SER A 63 -23.59 11.45 -6.25
CA SER A 63 -24.14 12.43 -5.32
C SER A 63 -25.63 12.16 -5.16
N THR A 64 -26.02 11.08 -4.49
CA THR A 64 -27.22 11.16 -3.66
C THR A 64 -26.83 11.98 -2.44
N SER A 65 -27.59 13.04 -2.18
CA SER A 65 -27.44 13.93 -1.04
C SER A 65 -27.30 13.10 0.23
N VAL A 66 -26.11 13.10 0.82
CA VAL A 66 -25.92 12.55 2.15
C VAL A 66 -26.27 13.68 3.12
N ASP A 67 -27.32 13.50 3.92
CA ASP A 67 -27.78 14.46 4.93
C ASP A 67 -26.80 14.63 6.13
N THR A 68 -25.53 14.25 5.95
CA THR A 68 -24.47 14.48 6.94
C THR A 68 -23.44 15.48 6.39
N PRO A 69 -23.21 16.62 7.08
CA PRO A 69 -22.34 17.70 6.61
C PRO A 69 -20.87 17.32 6.29
N ASN A 70 -20.44 16.11 6.65
CA ASN A 70 -19.05 15.64 6.52
C ASN A 70 -18.90 14.35 5.68
N ALA A 71 -19.97 13.84 5.07
CA ALA A 71 -19.88 12.64 4.25
C ALA A 71 -19.42 12.97 2.83
N MET A 72 -18.24 12.47 2.45
CA MET A 72 -17.80 12.51 1.05
C MET A 72 -18.70 11.59 0.22
N SER A 73 -19.37 12.14 -0.80
CA SER A 73 -20.26 11.38 -1.66
C SER A 73 -19.50 10.37 -2.54
N GLY A 74 -20.22 9.35 -2.99
CA GLY A 74 -19.70 8.34 -3.92
C GLY A 74 -19.14 7.08 -3.27
N LYS A 75 -19.35 5.96 -3.95
CA LYS A 75 -18.92 4.62 -3.54
C LYS A 75 -17.39 4.51 -3.51
N ILE A 76 -16.86 3.86 -2.47
CA ILE A 76 -15.43 3.49 -2.41
C ILE A 76 -15.12 2.43 -3.47
N LEU A 77 -14.23 2.77 -4.39
CA LEU A 77 -13.75 1.92 -5.49
C LEU A 77 -12.28 1.54 -5.32
N GLY A 78 -11.61 2.05 -4.29
CA GLY A 78 -10.28 1.64 -3.87
C GLY A 78 -9.89 2.32 -2.58
N PHE A 79 -8.98 1.70 -1.82
CA PHE A 79 -8.40 2.31 -0.63
C PHE A 79 -6.99 1.80 -0.34
N SER A 80 -6.27 2.50 0.52
CA SER A 80 -5.02 2.05 1.14
C SER A 80 -4.94 2.58 2.57
N THR A 81 -4.85 1.69 3.56
CA THR A 81 -4.73 2.06 4.97
C THR A 81 -3.28 2.37 5.34
N GLN A 82 -3.07 3.35 6.22
CA GLN A 82 -1.76 3.81 6.64
C GLN A 82 -1.66 3.90 8.15
N GLN A 83 -0.53 3.43 8.69
CA GLN A 83 -0.14 3.65 10.07
C GLN A 83 1.15 4.46 10.10
N ILE A 84 1.27 5.37 11.05
CA ILE A 84 2.46 6.18 11.27
C ILE A 84 2.92 5.92 12.70
N PHE A 85 4.15 5.42 12.85
CA PHE A 85 4.75 5.20 14.16
C PHE A 85 6.19 5.67 14.18
N VAL A 86 6.73 5.77 15.38
CA VAL A 86 8.14 6.09 15.64
C VAL A 86 8.79 4.85 16.23
N HIS A 87 9.99 4.53 15.75
CA HIS A 87 10.77 3.38 16.20
C HIS A 87 12.22 3.82 16.47
N ASP A 88 12.71 3.51 17.67
CA ASP A 88 14.13 3.66 17.97
C ASP A 88 14.92 2.54 17.30
N PHE A 89 15.89 2.91 16.47
CA PHE A 89 16.85 1.96 15.89
C PHE A 89 18.25 2.50 16.16
N ASN A 90 19.04 1.75 16.94
CA ASN A 90 20.39 2.12 17.36
C ASN A 90 20.46 3.50 18.04
N GLY A 91 19.50 3.85 18.90
CA GLY A 91 19.45 5.11 19.63
C GLY A 91 19.05 6.32 18.77
N LYS A 92 18.53 6.08 17.56
CA LYS A 92 17.98 7.10 16.67
C LYS A 92 16.49 6.88 16.52
N SER A 93 15.72 7.94 16.73
CA SER A 93 14.29 7.97 16.45
C SER A 93 14.05 7.98 14.94
N ASN A 94 13.27 7.04 14.43
CA ASN A 94 12.89 6.93 13.02
C ASN A 94 11.38 6.92 12.89
N ARG A 95 10.85 7.77 12.02
CA ARG A 95 9.44 7.78 11.68
C ARG A 95 9.16 6.79 10.55
N VAL A 96 8.08 6.06 10.64
CA VAL A 96 7.71 5.03 9.66
C VAL A 96 6.27 5.25 9.21
N LEU A 97 6.09 5.40 7.90
CA LEU A 97 4.80 5.27 7.22
C LEU A 97 4.65 3.81 6.79
N PHE A 98 3.73 3.08 7.41
CA PHE A 98 3.39 1.72 7.03
C PHE A 98 2.11 1.71 6.19
N SER A 99 2.17 1.14 4.98
CA SER A 99 0.97 0.88 4.17
C SER A 99 0.46 -0.55 4.41
N GLY A 100 -0.75 -0.65 4.95
CA GLY A 100 -1.46 -1.92 5.17
C GLY A 100 -2.38 -2.28 4.00
N ASP A 101 -3.58 -2.76 4.34
CA ASP A 101 -4.61 -3.16 3.38
C ASP A 101 -4.77 -2.16 2.24
N THR A 102 -4.49 -2.65 1.04
CA THR A 102 -4.54 -1.86 -0.19
C THR A 102 -5.25 -2.63 -1.28
N VAL A 103 -6.33 -2.04 -1.78
CA VAL A 103 -7.15 -2.66 -2.82
C VAL A 103 -7.76 -1.60 -3.71
N VAL A 104 -7.78 -1.83 -5.01
CA VAL A 104 -8.45 -0.99 -6.00
C VAL A 104 -9.29 -1.90 -6.86
N SER A 105 -10.47 -1.46 -7.24
CA SER A 105 -11.32 -2.21 -8.14
C SER A 105 -10.64 -2.40 -9.51
N ARG A 106 -10.85 -3.57 -10.13
CA ARG A 106 -10.16 -4.01 -11.35
C ARG A 106 -10.24 -3.00 -12.50
N LYS A 107 -11.39 -2.31 -12.63
CA LYS A 107 -11.61 -1.26 -13.64
C LYS A 107 -10.61 -0.09 -13.52
N HIS A 108 -10.01 0.10 -12.35
CA HIS A 108 -9.15 1.23 -12.04
C HIS A 108 -7.71 0.83 -11.65
N TRP A 109 -7.29 -0.43 -11.87
CA TRP A 109 -5.92 -0.88 -11.56
C TRP A 109 -4.80 -0.12 -12.27
N ASN A 110 -5.10 0.49 -13.43
CA ASN A 110 -4.14 1.30 -14.16
C ASN A 110 -4.29 2.79 -13.89
N SER A 111 -5.21 3.18 -12.98
CA SER A 111 -5.34 4.57 -12.55
C SER A 111 -4.12 4.94 -11.68
N PRO A 112 -3.44 6.05 -11.98
CA PRO A 112 -2.35 6.54 -11.13
C PRO A 112 -2.87 7.19 -9.84
N LEU A 113 -4.18 7.30 -9.65
CA LEU A 113 -4.77 8.15 -8.62
C LEU A 113 -4.42 7.70 -7.19
N LEU A 114 -4.40 6.39 -6.91
CA LEU A 114 -3.97 5.90 -5.59
C LEU A 114 -2.51 6.27 -5.32
N ALA A 115 -1.64 6.06 -6.32
CA ALA A 115 -0.22 6.34 -6.20
C ALA A 115 0.06 7.85 -6.07
N ARG A 116 -0.72 8.70 -6.76
CA ARG A 116 -0.73 10.16 -6.56
C ARG A 116 -1.10 10.54 -5.14
N ALA A 117 -2.22 10.02 -4.66
CA ALA A 117 -2.72 10.33 -3.33
C ALA A 117 -1.72 9.91 -2.24
N TRP A 118 -1.13 8.72 -2.39
CA TRP A 118 -0.06 8.24 -1.52
C TRP A 118 1.19 9.12 -1.60
N GLY A 119 1.62 9.52 -2.80
CA GLY A 119 2.78 10.40 -2.97
C GLY A 119 2.59 11.77 -2.34
N ARG A 120 1.40 12.37 -2.49
CA ARG A 120 1.04 13.63 -1.83
C ARG A 120 1.06 13.51 -0.31
N LEU A 121 0.54 12.41 0.23
CA LEU A 121 0.65 12.11 1.66
C LEU A 121 2.12 12.00 2.09
N ALA A 122 2.93 11.23 1.37
CA ALA A 122 4.35 11.05 1.67
C ALA A 122 5.11 12.39 1.64
N MET A 123 4.92 13.23 0.61
CA MET A 123 5.54 14.56 0.53
C MET A 123 5.12 15.47 1.69
N GLY A 124 3.83 15.46 2.06
CA GLY A 124 3.34 16.20 3.22
C GLY A 124 3.94 15.72 4.55
N LEU A 125 4.26 14.44 4.68
CA LEU A 125 4.94 13.87 5.84
C LEU A 125 6.43 14.23 5.84
N ILE A 126 7.10 14.17 4.68
CA ILE A 126 8.51 14.58 4.51
C ILE A 126 8.69 16.04 4.94
N ALA A 127 7.84 16.95 4.44
CA ALA A 127 7.92 18.37 4.75
C ALA A 127 7.73 18.72 6.24
N LYS A 128 7.12 17.80 7.02
CA LYS A 128 6.81 18.00 8.44
C LYS A 128 7.69 17.16 9.37
N SER A 129 8.51 16.25 8.84
CA SER A 129 9.30 15.33 9.65
C SER A 129 10.65 15.94 10.01
N SER A 130 10.94 16.06 11.31
CA SER A 130 12.29 16.37 11.81
C SER A 130 13.17 15.12 11.92
N GLU A 131 12.57 13.93 11.85
CA GLU A 131 13.21 12.63 11.94
C GLU A 131 13.31 11.99 10.54
N PRO A 132 14.30 11.10 10.31
CA PRO A 132 14.31 10.23 9.15
C PRO A 132 12.97 9.50 9.00
N LEU A 133 12.39 9.58 7.80
CA LEU A 133 11.11 8.96 7.48
C LEU A 133 11.32 7.80 6.52
N TYR A 134 10.65 6.68 6.77
CA TYR A 134 10.71 5.50 5.91
C TYR A 134 9.32 5.03 5.52
N TRP A 135 9.19 4.46 4.33
CA TRP A 135 8.01 3.74 3.89
C TRP A 135 8.21 2.24 4.07
N LEU A 136 7.50 1.66 5.04
CA LEU A 136 7.41 0.22 5.23
C LEU A 136 6.21 -0.30 4.42
N LEU A 137 6.45 -1.28 3.56
CA LEU A 137 5.45 -1.89 2.70
C LEU A 137 5.47 -3.41 2.90
N LEU A 138 4.33 -3.98 3.27
CA LEU A 138 4.08 -5.41 3.05
C LEU A 138 3.38 -5.60 1.71
N THR A 139 3.84 -6.58 0.92
CA THR A 139 3.24 -6.83 -0.39
C THR A 139 2.94 -8.30 -0.66
N LYS A 140 1.65 -8.59 -0.90
CA LYS A 140 1.11 -9.89 -1.36
C LYS A 140 1.26 -10.13 -2.86
N GLY A 141 1.72 -9.15 -3.65
CA GLY A 141 1.69 -9.27 -5.11
C GLY A 141 2.62 -8.33 -5.87
N TYR A 142 3.10 -8.81 -7.02
CA TYR A 142 4.07 -8.09 -7.86
C TYR A 142 3.62 -6.69 -8.30
N ARG A 143 2.30 -6.42 -8.38
CA ARG A 143 1.79 -5.10 -8.80
C ARG A 143 2.22 -4.02 -7.83
N THR A 144 2.07 -4.27 -6.53
CA THR A 144 2.46 -3.33 -5.49
C THR A 144 3.98 -3.30 -5.34
N TYR A 145 4.64 -4.47 -5.41
CA TYR A 145 6.12 -4.54 -5.42
C TYR A 145 6.76 -3.63 -6.49
N ARG A 146 6.16 -3.54 -7.70
CA ARG A 146 6.68 -2.72 -8.81
C ARG A 146 6.70 -1.22 -8.52
N PHE A 147 5.99 -0.72 -7.50
CA PHE A 147 6.14 0.68 -7.09
C PHE A 147 7.55 0.97 -6.56
N LEU A 148 8.21 0.03 -5.90
CA LEU A 148 9.56 0.24 -5.36
C LEU A 148 10.59 0.62 -6.44
N PRO A 149 10.85 -0.23 -7.46
CA PRO A 149 11.79 0.11 -8.53
C PRO A 149 11.31 1.25 -9.43
N LEU A 150 10.00 1.54 -9.45
CA LEU A 150 9.47 2.66 -10.22
C LEU A 150 9.69 3.98 -9.48
N PHE A 151 9.51 4.00 -8.16
CA PHE A 151 9.44 5.24 -7.38
C PHE A 151 10.75 5.61 -6.72
N PHE A 152 11.62 4.64 -6.40
CA PHE A 152 12.79 4.90 -5.57
C PHE A 152 14.11 4.51 -6.22
N HIS A 153 15.14 5.30 -5.94
CA HIS A 153 16.53 4.96 -6.22
C HIS A 153 17.05 3.94 -5.19
N GLN A 154 16.77 4.17 -3.90
CA GLN A 154 17.15 3.31 -2.78
C GLN A 154 15.93 2.69 -2.13
N TYR A 155 15.90 1.36 -2.05
CA TYR A 155 14.89 0.57 -1.35
C TYR A 155 15.44 -0.81 -0.99
N ALA A 156 14.78 -1.50 -0.08
CA ALA A 156 15.06 -2.87 0.30
C ALA A 156 13.82 -3.75 0.04
N PRO A 157 13.99 -4.95 -0.54
CA PRO A 157 15.23 -5.48 -1.11
C PRO A 157 15.49 -4.93 -2.52
N SER A 158 16.65 -4.31 -2.78
CA SER A 158 17.09 -3.95 -4.14
C SER A 158 18.22 -4.87 -4.64
N THR A 159 18.66 -4.63 -5.88
CA THR A 159 19.85 -5.26 -6.48
C THR A 159 21.14 -4.50 -6.18
N GLU A 160 21.05 -3.26 -5.67
CA GLU A 160 22.20 -2.40 -5.38
C GLU A 160 22.69 -2.63 -3.95
N ARG A 161 24.00 -2.86 -3.79
CA ARG A 161 24.58 -3.32 -2.51
C ARG A 161 24.95 -2.19 -1.55
N ALA A 162 25.18 -0.98 -2.04
CA ALA A 162 25.65 0.13 -1.20
C ALA A 162 24.53 0.58 -0.24
N GLY A 163 24.82 0.64 1.06
CA GLY A 163 23.84 1.05 2.08
C GLY A 163 22.71 0.05 2.33
N GLN A 164 22.76 -1.16 1.74
CA GLN A 164 21.69 -2.15 1.84
C GLN A 164 21.63 -2.82 3.23
N LEU A 165 22.78 -2.96 3.92
CA LEU A 165 22.85 -3.66 5.20
C LEU A 165 22.02 -2.95 6.29
N GLU A 166 22.27 -1.66 6.53
CA GLU A 166 21.53 -0.88 7.52
C GLU A 166 20.04 -0.82 7.16
N LEU A 167 19.71 -0.64 5.87
CA LEU A 167 18.32 -0.61 5.43
C LEU A 167 17.60 -1.95 5.65
N ASP A 168 18.30 -3.08 5.49
CA ASP A 168 17.77 -4.41 5.79
C ASP A 168 17.62 -4.66 7.29
N GLU A 169 18.55 -4.17 8.13
CA GLU A 169 18.43 -4.23 9.59
C GLU A 169 17.25 -3.38 10.10
N MET A 170 17.06 -2.18 9.56
CA MET A 170 15.90 -1.34 9.85
C MET A 170 14.60 -2.02 9.38
N ARG A 171 14.60 -2.58 8.17
CA ARG A 171 13.46 -3.35 7.63
C ARG A 171 13.11 -4.51 8.54
N HIS A 172 14.12 -5.24 9.03
CA HIS A 172 13.95 -6.32 10.00
C HIS A 172 13.30 -5.81 11.30
N ALA A 173 13.88 -4.77 11.91
CA ALA A 173 13.40 -4.21 13.18
C ALA A 173 11.95 -3.70 13.07
N PHE A 174 11.62 -2.91 12.04
CA PHE A 174 10.29 -2.34 11.86
C PHE A 174 9.23 -3.41 11.57
N THR A 175 9.57 -4.40 10.74
CA THR A 175 8.65 -5.51 10.45
C THR A 175 8.44 -6.39 11.68
N ARG A 176 9.49 -6.67 12.44
CA ARG A 176 9.40 -7.45 13.68
C ARG A 176 8.58 -6.73 14.75
N TYR A 177 8.68 -5.41 14.82
CA TYR A 177 7.89 -4.58 15.74
C TYR A 177 6.39 -4.74 15.49
N LEU A 178 5.94 -4.65 14.23
CA LEU A 178 4.52 -4.79 13.89
C LEU A 178 4.01 -6.23 13.96
N PHE A 179 4.82 -7.20 13.52
CA PHE A 179 4.32 -8.54 13.22
C PHE A 179 4.86 -9.65 14.11
N GLY A 180 5.77 -9.33 15.03
CA GLY A 180 6.27 -10.25 16.04
C GLY A 180 6.66 -11.61 15.44
N SER A 181 6.08 -12.68 15.98
CA SER A 181 6.34 -14.07 15.57
C SER A 181 5.85 -14.44 14.17
N ALA A 182 4.96 -13.65 13.56
CA ALA A 182 4.50 -13.90 12.19
C ALA A 182 5.55 -13.55 11.13
N TYR A 183 6.51 -12.69 11.48
CA TYR A 183 7.62 -12.30 10.62
C TYR A 183 8.75 -13.33 10.63
N ASN A 184 9.16 -13.75 9.43
CA ASN A 184 10.32 -14.60 9.20
C ASN A 184 11.52 -13.76 8.75
N PRO A 185 12.56 -13.62 9.59
CA PRO A 185 13.72 -12.79 9.27
C PRO A 185 14.63 -13.39 8.19
N ALA A 186 14.60 -14.70 7.97
CA ALA A 186 15.44 -15.33 6.95
C ALA A 186 14.96 -15.01 5.52
N THR A 187 13.65 -14.82 5.34
CA THR A 187 13.02 -14.56 4.03
C THR A 187 12.51 -13.13 3.91
N PHE A 188 12.54 -12.35 4.99
CA PHE A 188 11.85 -11.07 5.11
C PHE A 188 10.37 -11.13 4.72
N THR A 189 9.72 -12.25 5.02
CA THR A 189 8.30 -12.43 4.74
C THR A 189 7.49 -12.50 6.02
N VAL A 190 6.28 -11.97 5.97
CA VAL A 190 5.28 -12.15 7.01
C VAL A 190 4.31 -13.22 6.53
N ARG A 191 4.13 -14.28 7.33
CA ARG A 191 3.29 -15.41 6.93
C ARG A 191 1.83 -14.97 6.92
N GLY A 192 1.20 -15.03 5.75
CA GLY A 192 -0.20 -14.59 5.59
C GLY A 192 -1.16 -15.35 6.52
N ARG A 193 -0.84 -16.61 6.84
CA ARG A 193 -1.63 -17.47 7.73
C ARG A 193 -1.55 -17.13 9.22
N ALA A 194 -0.61 -16.28 9.64
CA ALA A 194 -0.34 -16.04 11.06
C ALA A 194 -1.01 -14.77 11.63
N ILE A 195 -1.51 -13.87 10.78
CA ILE A 195 -2.11 -12.59 11.21
C ILE A 195 -3.57 -12.52 10.75
N ASP A 196 -3.80 -12.43 9.43
CA ASP A 196 -5.16 -12.15 8.90
C ASP A 196 -5.74 -13.33 8.10
N ASN A 197 -4.90 -14.30 7.74
CA ASN A 197 -5.22 -15.54 7.00
C ASN A 197 -5.95 -15.33 5.65
N TYR A 198 -6.00 -14.09 5.15
CA TYR A 198 -6.57 -13.76 3.85
C TYR A 198 -5.47 -13.69 2.78
N PHE A 199 -5.82 -14.11 1.55
CA PHE A 199 -4.90 -14.16 0.42
C PHE A 199 -5.62 -13.82 -0.87
N LEU A 200 -4.86 -13.41 -1.89
CA LEU A 200 -5.43 -12.97 -3.15
C LEU A 200 -6.15 -14.14 -3.84
N ARG A 201 -7.40 -13.94 -4.24
CA ARG A 201 -8.18 -14.93 -4.98
C ARG A 201 -7.49 -15.30 -6.29
N ARG A 202 -7.55 -16.58 -6.67
CA ARG A 202 -7.11 -17.05 -7.99
C ARG A 202 -7.87 -16.29 -9.10
N GLY A 203 -7.18 -15.94 -10.19
CA GLY A 203 -7.76 -15.19 -11.32
C GLY A 203 -7.88 -13.68 -11.10
N VAL A 204 -7.45 -13.16 -9.95
CA VAL A 204 -7.39 -11.71 -9.70
C VAL A 204 -6.16 -11.10 -10.37
N ALA A 205 -4.97 -11.46 -9.90
CA ALA A 205 -3.73 -10.93 -10.46
C ALA A 205 -2.72 -12.06 -10.68
N ASP A 206 -3.16 -13.15 -11.30
CA ASP A 206 -2.28 -14.26 -11.65
C ASP A 206 -1.15 -13.75 -12.57
N ILE A 207 0.03 -14.34 -12.40
CA ILE A 207 1.20 -14.00 -13.20
C ILE A 207 1.19 -14.90 -14.44
N ASP A 208 0.89 -14.30 -15.59
CA ASP A 208 1.00 -14.96 -16.89
C ASP A 208 2.45 -14.99 -17.42
N GLN A 209 2.68 -15.78 -18.49
CA GLN A 209 3.99 -15.91 -19.13
C GLN A 209 4.54 -14.58 -19.68
N ALA A 210 3.66 -13.66 -20.10
CA ALA A 210 4.11 -12.37 -20.60
C ALA A 210 4.69 -11.49 -19.49
N ARG A 211 4.11 -11.56 -18.28
CA ARG A 211 4.59 -10.86 -17.07
C ARG A 211 5.90 -11.42 -16.54
N LEU A 212 6.19 -12.70 -16.74
CA LEU A 212 7.48 -13.29 -16.36
C LEU A 212 8.67 -12.70 -17.13
N ARG A 213 8.44 -11.98 -18.24
CA ARG A 213 9.51 -11.24 -18.93
C ARG A 213 9.97 -10.00 -18.16
N ASP A 214 9.11 -9.44 -17.30
CA ASP A 214 9.47 -8.30 -16.44
C ASP A 214 10.42 -8.76 -15.32
N GLN A 215 11.61 -8.16 -15.26
CA GLN A 215 12.64 -8.50 -14.28
C GLN A 215 12.19 -8.29 -12.83
N HIS A 216 11.34 -7.31 -12.57
CA HIS A 216 10.85 -6.99 -11.23
C HIS A 216 9.80 -8.02 -10.78
N VAL A 217 9.00 -8.54 -11.72
CA VAL A 217 8.07 -9.65 -11.44
C VAL A 217 8.85 -10.92 -11.09
N ARG A 218 9.89 -11.27 -11.86
CA ARG A 218 10.77 -12.42 -11.54
C ARG A 218 11.47 -12.26 -10.20
N ARG A 219 11.95 -11.05 -9.89
CA ARG A 219 12.60 -10.74 -8.61
C ARG A 219 11.63 -10.91 -7.44
N PHE A 220 10.41 -10.39 -7.55
CA PHE A 220 9.35 -10.60 -6.55
C PHE A 220 9.10 -12.09 -6.29
N LEU A 221 8.94 -12.89 -7.35
CA LEU A 221 8.71 -14.33 -7.25
C LEU A 221 9.86 -15.07 -6.57
N HIS A 222 11.11 -14.67 -6.86
CA HIS A 222 12.27 -15.25 -6.21
C HIS A 222 12.34 -14.91 -4.71
N LEU A 223 11.97 -13.68 -4.34
CA LEU A 223 11.99 -13.21 -2.95
C LEU A 223 10.82 -13.76 -2.13
N ASN A 224 9.67 -13.97 -2.76
CA ASN A 224 8.44 -14.43 -2.11
C ASN A 224 7.80 -15.58 -2.91
N PRO A 225 8.42 -16.78 -2.93
CA PRO A 225 7.87 -17.92 -3.67
C PRO A 225 6.51 -18.40 -3.12
N ALA A 226 6.25 -18.14 -1.83
CA ALA A 226 5.02 -18.50 -1.14
C ALA A 226 3.90 -17.42 -1.23
N TYR A 227 4.05 -16.38 -2.06
CA TYR A 227 3.07 -15.27 -2.14
C TYR A 227 1.63 -15.74 -2.40
N HIS A 228 1.47 -16.82 -3.16
CA HIS A 228 0.17 -17.42 -3.49
C HIS A 228 -0.53 -18.08 -2.29
N HIS A 229 0.19 -18.32 -1.19
CA HIS A 229 -0.36 -18.74 0.10
C HIS A 229 -0.71 -17.55 1.01
N GLY A 230 -0.52 -16.31 0.54
CA GLY A 230 -0.79 -15.08 1.29
C GLY A 230 0.42 -14.47 1.97
N ASP A 231 1.61 -15.07 1.84
CA ASP A 231 2.84 -14.53 2.40
C ASP A 231 3.15 -13.16 1.80
N GLU A 232 3.56 -12.24 2.67
CA GLU A 232 3.84 -10.86 2.32
C GLU A 232 5.33 -10.60 2.37
N LEU A 233 5.86 -10.05 1.29
CA LEU A 233 7.23 -9.58 1.29
C LEU A 233 7.30 -8.23 2.01
N SER A 234 8.15 -8.14 3.02
CA SER A 234 8.48 -6.86 3.65
C SER A 234 9.46 -6.10 2.78
N CYS A 235 9.18 -4.82 2.57
CA CYS A 235 9.98 -3.88 1.81
C CYS A 235 10.10 -2.56 2.57
N LEU A 236 11.21 -1.85 2.38
CA LEU A 236 11.47 -0.58 3.03
C LEU A 236 12.09 0.42 2.05
N ALA A 237 11.67 1.68 2.06
CA ALA A 237 12.30 2.75 1.28
C ALA A 237 12.46 4.01 2.13
N PRO A 238 13.63 4.67 2.14
CA PRO A 238 13.75 6.01 2.72
C PRO A 238 12.83 7.00 2.01
N LEU A 239 12.08 7.79 2.76
CA LEU A 239 11.25 8.87 2.24
C LEU A 239 12.02 10.19 2.34
N THR A 240 12.83 10.46 1.32
CA THR A 240 13.49 11.75 1.09
C THR A 240 13.17 12.25 -0.31
N VAL A 241 13.17 13.56 -0.52
CA VAL A 241 12.87 14.19 -1.82
C VAL A 241 13.76 13.63 -2.93
N ASP A 242 15.04 13.43 -2.64
CA ASP A 242 16.06 12.97 -3.60
C ASP A 242 15.99 11.46 -3.88
N ASN A 243 15.34 10.67 -3.01
CA ASN A 243 15.19 9.25 -3.26
C ASN A 243 14.12 8.93 -4.32
N PHE A 244 13.26 9.89 -4.66
CA PHE A 244 12.23 9.69 -5.67
C PHE A 244 12.76 9.86 -7.10
N THR A 245 12.44 8.90 -7.95
CA THR A 245 12.78 8.95 -9.39
C THR A 245 11.95 10.00 -10.14
N ASP A 246 12.39 10.38 -11.35
CA ASP A 246 11.59 11.20 -12.26
C ASP A 246 10.25 10.56 -12.64
N ALA A 247 10.19 9.23 -12.67
CA ALA A 247 8.94 8.52 -12.93
C ALA A 247 7.96 8.71 -11.77
N ALA A 248 8.44 8.68 -10.53
CA ALA A 248 7.63 9.02 -9.36
C ALA A 248 7.11 10.46 -9.45
N ARG A 249 7.99 11.42 -9.74
CA ARG A 249 7.63 12.85 -9.89
C ARG A 249 6.54 13.06 -10.93
N ARG A 250 6.63 12.39 -12.09
CA ARG A 250 5.58 12.42 -13.12
C ARG A 250 4.26 11.79 -12.67
N VAL A 251 4.32 10.69 -11.91
CA VAL A 251 3.10 10.02 -11.42
C VAL A 251 2.42 10.86 -10.35
N ILE A 252 3.17 11.36 -9.37
CA ILE A 252 2.69 12.07 -8.17
C ILE A 252 2.25 13.51 -8.49
N GLY A 253 3.00 14.18 -9.37
CA GLY A 253 2.87 15.61 -9.68
C GLY A 253 4.15 16.35 -9.29
N ALA A 254 4.77 17.03 -10.25
CA ALA A 254 6.03 17.73 -10.04
C ALA A 254 5.91 18.90 -9.05
N GLU A 255 4.70 19.45 -8.90
CA GLU A 255 4.36 20.54 -7.98
C GLU A 255 4.47 20.17 -6.49
N TYR A 256 4.64 18.89 -6.17
CA TYR A 256 4.76 18.38 -4.79
C TYR A 256 6.20 18.14 -4.33
N PHE A 257 7.19 18.41 -5.19
CA PHE A 257 8.62 18.25 -4.91
C PHE A 257 9.32 19.60 -4.87
#